data_AF-A0A7U3YLA0-F1
#
_entry.id   AF-A0A7U3YLA0-F1
#
_cell.length_a   1.000
_cell.length_b   1.000
_cell.length_c   1.000
_cell.angle_alpha   90.00
_cell.angle_beta   90.00
_cell.angle_gamma   90.00
#
_symmetry.space_group_name_H-M   'P 1'
#
loop_
_entity.id
_entity.type
_entity.pdbx_description
1 polymer ?
#
loop_
_entity_poly.entity_id
_entity_poly.type
_entity_poly.pdbx_seq_one_letter_code
_entity_poly.pdbx_strand_id
1 'polypeptide(L)'
;MDRGGNVKWGIMAVVHTLAAASTALAGNVTPLAPLFANVNASYAGAEVIMPYLSQNDANKDGYRESLTYWYRIYKNNTNTPLLYSSTPKTGAYPAVSCTNPTWRESYTNPQFMRSGKWVVTGHDLNMECDSNAGDSEAHNTFVYVADVSKSGGAVNTLMFAKAELEAIELVDYNSDGVGDLMVSMHVEGAAVEQLRIVVKNLANWATLSDKVYAVSNVKD
;
A
#
# COMPACT_ATOMS: atom_id res chain seq x y z
N MET A 1 -54.42 4.10 -57.35
CA MET A 1 -53.07 4.68 -57.50
C MET A 1 -52.77 5.43 -56.21
N ASP A 2 -51.72 4.98 -55.51
CA ASP A 2 -50.97 5.53 -54.35
C ASP A 2 -51.77 6.21 -53.22
N ARG A 3 -51.88 5.71 -51.97
CA ARG A 3 -50.92 5.16 -50.97
C ARG A 3 -49.67 6.01 -50.72
N GLY A 4 -49.68 6.77 -49.63
CA GLY A 4 -48.50 7.46 -49.07
C GLY A 4 -48.67 7.76 -47.57
N GLY A 5 -48.59 6.71 -46.73
CA GLY A 5 -48.57 6.83 -45.27
C GLY A 5 -47.14 7.03 -44.75
N ASN A 6 -46.92 8.10 -43.99
CA ASN A 6 -45.64 8.38 -43.34
C ASN A 6 -45.44 7.45 -42.13
N VAL A 7 -44.56 6.46 -42.26
CA VAL A 7 -44.09 5.62 -41.16
C VAL A 7 -42.91 6.32 -40.49
N LYS A 8 -43.11 6.79 -39.25
CA LYS A 8 -42.02 7.28 -38.40
C LYS A 8 -41.32 6.08 -37.77
N TRP A 9 -40.08 5.82 -38.20
CA TRP A 9 -39.19 4.85 -37.56
C TRP A 9 -38.57 5.49 -36.31
N GLY A 10 -39.03 5.08 -35.14
CA GLY A 10 -38.38 5.42 -33.87
C GLY A 10 -37.14 4.55 -33.68
N ILE A 11 -35.95 5.16 -33.74
CA ILE A 11 -34.70 4.50 -33.35
C ILE A 11 -34.69 4.43 -31.82
N MET A 12 -34.95 3.23 -31.29
CA MET A 12 -34.83 2.94 -29.87
C MET A 12 -33.34 2.78 -29.54
N ALA A 13 -32.71 3.84 -29.04
CA ALA A 13 -31.34 3.78 -28.55
C ALA A 13 -31.32 2.96 -27.25
N VAL A 14 -30.88 1.70 -27.35
CA VAL A 14 -30.58 0.86 -26.18
C VAL A 14 -29.29 1.38 -25.56
N VAL A 15 -29.43 2.23 -24.55
CA VAL A 15 -28.33 2.63 -23.67
C VAL A 15 -27.95 1.41 -22.84
N HIS A 16 -26.94 0.66 -23.31
CA HIS A 16 -26.24 -0.31 -22.49
C HIS A 16 -25.46 0.47 -21.43
N THR A 17 -26.06 0.63 -20.25
CA THR A 17 -25.30 0.90 -19.04
C THR A 17 -24.40 -0.32 -18.79
N LEU A 18 -23.15 -0.23 -19.25
CA LEU A 18 -22.06 -1.03 -18.69
C LEU A 18 -21.93 -0.58 -17.23
N ALA A 19 -22.68 -1.25 -16.35
CA ALA A 19 -22.34 -1.28 -14.94
C ALA A 19 -20.96 -1.91 -14.88
N ALA A 20 -19.93 -1.08 -14.65
CA ALA A 20 -18.64 -1.56 -14.21
C ALA A 20 -18.93 -2.37 -12.93
N ALA A 21 -18.90 -3.69 -13.06
CA ALA A 21 -18.93 -4.58 -11.92
C ALA A 21 -17.67 -4.25 -11.12
N SER A 22 -17.83 -3.44 -10.06
CA SER A 22 -16.83 -3.39 -9.01
C SER A 22 -16.80 -4.79 -8.43
N THR A 23 -15.74 -5.54 -8.71
CA THR A 23 -15.45 -6.75 -7.95
C THR A 23 -15.33 -6.31 -6.50
N ALA A 24 -16.36 -6.59 -5.72
CA ALA A 24 -16.31 -6.43 -4.28
C ALA A 24 -15.14 -7.31 -3.81
N LEU A 25 -14.08 -6.67 -3.31
CA LEU A 25 -12.97 -7.36 -2.66
C LEU A 25 -13.57 -8.15 -1.49
N ALA A 26 -13.62 -9.47 -1.63
CA ALA A 26 -14.20 -10.40 -0.66
C ALA A 26 -13.30 -10.62 0.56
N GLY A 27 -12.67 -9.55 1.06
CA GLY A 27 -11.87 -9.55 2.28
C GLY A 27 -12.57 -8.76 3.39
N ASN A 28 -12.36 -9.17 4.64
CA ASN A 28 -12.77 -8.38 5.79
C ASN A 28 -11.97 -7.08 5.79
N VAL A 29 -12.62 -5.99 5.41
CA VAL A 29 -12.01 -4.66 5.39
C VAL A 29 -12.00 -4.12 6.81
N THR A 30 -10.82 -4.04 7.44
CA THR A 30 -10.67 -3.46 8.78
C THR A 30 -10.33 -1.97 8.65
N PRO A 31 -11.21 -1.04 9.10
CA PRO A 31 -10.87 0.37 9.17
C PRO A 31 -9.89 0.60 10.33
N LEU A 32 -8.70 1.12 10.03
CA LEU A 32 -7.61 1.38 10.98
C LEU A 32 -7.79 2.68 11.78
N ALA A 33 -9.01 2.93 12.25
CA ALA A 33 -9.39 4.19 12.87
C ALA A 33 -8.59 4.66 14.11
N PRO A 34 -7.97 3.79 14.93
CA PRO A 34 -7.15 4.26 16.05
C PRO A 34 -5.83 4.94 15.63
N LEU A 35 -5.41 4.83 14.37
CA LEU A 35 -4.15 5.42 13.87
C LEU A 35 -4.31 6.87 13.37
N PHE A 36 -5.46 7.51 13.65
CA PHE A 36 -5.76 8.87 13.19
C PHE A 36 -5.02 9.93 14.00
N ALA A 37 -4.12 10.67 13.35
CA ALA A 37 -3.75 12.01 13.78
C ALA A 37 -4.67 13.02 13.08
N ASN A 38 -5.18 14.01 13.82
CA ASN A 38 -5.97 15.12 13.26
C ASN A 38 -5.07 15.93 12.30
N VAL A 39 -5.25 15.74 11.00
CA VAL A 39 -4.29 16.16 9.99
C VAL A 39 -4.56 17.58 9.50
N ASN A 40 -4.29 18.63 10.32
CA ASN A 40 -4.16 19.96 9.72
C ASN A 40 -3.37 21.06 10.46
N ALA A 41 -2.43 21.64 9.71
CA ALA A 41 -2.12 23.08 9.74
C ALA A 41 -1.74 23.61 8.34
N SER A 42 -1.29 22.75 7.41
CA SER A 42 -0.67 23.20 6.15
C SER A 42 -1.52 23.07 4.88
N TYR A 43 -2.76 22.56 4.92
CA TYR A 43 -3.65 22.49 3.75
C TYR A 43 -5.09 22.89 4.10
N ALA A 44 -5.58 24.01 3.57
CA ALA A 44 -6.96 24.45 3.84
C ALA A 44 -7.98 23.43 3.33
N GLY A 45 -8.82 22.89 4.22
CA GLY A 45 -9.85 21.89 3.88
C GLY A 45 -9.86 20.58 4.68
N ALA A 46 -9.10 20.48 5.77
CA ALA A 46 -9.04 19.39 6.77
C ALA A 46 -9.66 18.06 6.32
N GLU A 47 -8.82 17.18 5.79
CA GLU A 47 -9.28 15.89 5.28
C GLU A 47 -8.93 14.78 6.29
N VAL A 48 -9.81 13.80 6.45
CA VAL A 48 -9.51 12.58 7.22
C VAL A 48 -9.01 11.53 6.24
N ILE A 49 -7.78 11.08 6.42
CA ILE A 49 -7.15 10.04 5.60
C ILE A 49 -7.30 8.73 6.35
N MET A 50 -8.12 7.84 5.80
CA MET A 50 -8.39 6.54 6.36
C MET A 50 -7.64 5.48 5.59
N PRO A 51 -6.70 4.77 6.20
CA PRO A 51 -6.09 3.62 5.59
C PRO A 51 -7.03 2.43 5.66
N TYR A 52 -7.07 1.70 4.56
CA TYR A 52 -7.85 0.51 4.37
C TYR A 52 -6.92 -0.61 3.94
N LEU A 53 -7.06 -1.75 4.59
CA LEU A 53 -6.35 -2.97 4.21
C LEU A 53 -7.34 -4.12 4.05
N SER A 54 -6.99 -5.03 3.15
CA SER A 54 -7.64 -6.32 2.96
C SER A 54 -6.55 -7.37 2.87
N GLN A 55 -6.55 -8.33 3.77
CA GLN A 55 -5.67 -9.48 3.70
C GLN A 55 -6.40 -10.61 2.97
N ASN A 56 -5.71 -11.22 2.02
CA ASN A 56 -6.26 -12.28 1.18
C ASN A 56 -5.59 -13.61 1.53
N ASP A 57 -6.45 -14.60 1.76
CA ASP A 57 -6.15 -16.03 1.92
C ASP A 57 -6.91 -16.74 0.79
N ALA A 58 -6.25 -16.90 -0.35
CA ALA A 58 -6.84 -17.38 -1.60
C ALA A 58 -7.20 -18.86 -1.52
N ASN A 59 -6.37 -19.66 -0.84
CA ASN A 59 -6.54 -21.10 -0.73
C ASN A 59 -7.35 -21.52 0.52
N LYS A 60 -7.64 -20.58 1.43
CA LYS A 60 -8.38 -20.77 2.69
C LYS A 60 -7.69 -21.72 3.66
N ASP A 61 -6.35 -21.71 3.66
CA ASP A 61 -5.55 -22.53 4.58
C ASP A 61 -5.31 -21.85 5.94
N GLY A 62 -5.81 -20.64 6.13
CA GLY A 62 -5.63 -19.83 7.33
C GLY A 62 -4.42 -18.88 7.25
N TYR A 63 -3.66 -18.92 6.16
CA TYR A 63 -2.45 -18.13 5.97
C TYR A 63 -2.61 -17.15 4.81
N ARG A 64 -2.33 -15.88 5.08
CA ARG A 64 -2.54 -14.83 4.09
C ARG A 64 -1.41 -14.85 3.07
N GLU A 65 -1.71 -14.88 1.78
CA GLU A 65 -0.68 -14.78 0.73
C GLU A 65 -0.44 -13.34 0.29
N SER A 66 -1.38 -12.43 0.56
CA SER A 66 -1.21 -11.02 0.21
C SER A 66 -1.98 -10.04 1.08
N LEU A 67 -1.52 -8.79 1.03
CA LEU A 67 -2.15 -7.62 1.63
C LEU A 67 -2.44 -6.60 0.52
N THR A 68 -3.71 -6.20 0.39
CA THR A 68 -4.15 -5.12 -0.49
C THR A 68 -4.41 -3.87 0.33
N TYR A 69 -3.87 -2.74 -0.09
CA TYR A 69 -3.88 -1.48 0.65
C TYR A 69 -4.35 -0.29 -0.21
N TRP A 70 -5.08 0.63 0.41
CA TRP A 70 -5.49 1.90 -0.18
C TRP A 70 -5.87 2.92 0.90
N TYR A 71 -6.01 4.18 0.50
CA TYR A 71 -6.56 5.25 1.33
C TYR A 71 -7.95 5.66 0.84
N ARG A 72 -8.78 6.08 1.78
CA ARG A 72 -9.97 6.88 1.52
C ARG A 72 -9.84 8.21 2.23
N ILE A 73 -10.15 9.27 1.50
CA ILE A 73 -9.98 10.63 1.98
C ILE A 73 -11.37 11.27 2.09
N TYR A 74 -11.69 11.73 3.29
CA TYR A 74 -13.00 12.29 3.63
C TYR A 74 -12.87 13.77 3.97
N LYS A 75 -13.96 14.51 3.77
CA LYS A 75 -14.07 15.89 4.28
C LYS A 75 -14.05 15.88 5.81
N ASN A 76 -13.54 16.95 6.44
CA ASN A 76 -13.39 17.03 7.89
C ASN A 76 -14.67 16.68 8.67
N ASN A 77 -14.48 16.09 9.85
CA ASN A 77 -15.51 15.87 10.87
C ASN A 77 -16.71 15.01 10.44
N THR A 78 -16.61 14.31 9.32
CA THR A 78 -17.66 13.42 8.84
C THR A 78 -17.07 12.25 8.05
N ASN A 79 -17.63 11.05 8.19
CA ASN A 79 -17.32 9.92 7.29
C ASN A 79 -17.94 10.11 5.89
N THR A 80 -18.48 11.30 5.60
CA THR A 80 -19.19 11.65 4.38
C THR A 80 -19.13 13.17 4.12
N PRO A 81 -18.98 13.61 2.86
CA PRO A 81 -18.76 12.81 1.68
C PRO A 81 -17.31 12.31 1.61
N LEU A 82 -17.14 11.10 1.07
CA LEU A 82 -15.87 10.63 0.54
C LEU A 82 -15.45 11.61 -0.56
N LEU A 83 -14.26 12.19 -0.44
CA LEU A 83 -13.71 13.07 -1.46
C LEU A 83 -13.12 12.24 -2.59
N TYR A 84 -12.28 11.25 -2.26
CA TYR A 84 -11.75 10.28 -3.21
C TYR A 84 -11.15 9.05 -2.52
N SER A 85 -10.92 8.01 -3.31
CA SER A 85 -10.21 6.78 -2.91
C SER A 85 -8.97 6.63 -3.78
N SER A 86 -7.83 6.29 -3.18
CA SER A 86 -6.63 5.96 -3.95
C SER A 86 -6.79 4.57 -4.61
N THR A 87 -6.01 4.30 -5.66
CA THR A 87 -6.01 3.00 -6.35
C THR A 87 -5.45 1.91 -5.45
N PRO A 88 -6.18 0.82 -5.17
CA PRO A 88 -5.65 -0.29 -4.38
C PRO A 88 -4.42 -0.94 -5.01
N LYS A 89 -3.48 -1.35 -4.16
CA LYS A 89 -2.26 -2.08 -4.56
C LYS A 89 -2.01 -3.24 -3.60
N THR A 90 -1.41 -4.29 -4.13
CA THR A 90 -1.22 -5.55 -3.42
C THR A 90 0.25 -5.87 -3.26
N GLY A 91 0.67 -6.15 -2.03
CA GLY A 91 1.96 -6.74 -1.69
C GLY A 91 1.78 -8.20 -1.29
N ALA A 92 2.74 -9.05 -1.62
CA ALA A 92 2.72 -10.47 -1.27
C ALA A 92 3.43 -10.70 0.07
N TYR A 93 2.87 -11.56 0.92
CA TYR A 93 3.61 -12.10 2.05
C TYR A 93 4.79 -12.94 1.54
N PRO A 94 5.91 -13.02 2.30
CA PRO A 94 7.04 -13.86 1.92
C PRO A 94 6.66 -15.34 2.01
N ALA A 95 7.38 -16.15 1.24
CA ALA A 95 7.34 -17.59 1.39
C ALA A 95 8.25 -18.00 2.55
N VAL A 96 7.76 -18.87 3.43
CA VAL A 96 8.56 -19.50 4.49
C VAL A 96 8.95 -20.92 4.11
N SER A 97 10.09 -21.39 4.61
CA SER A 97 10.68 -22.69 4.26
C SER A 97 10.15 -23.88 5.06
N CYS A 98 9.29 -23.69 6.06
CA CYS A 98 8.79 -24.80 6.87
C CYS A 98 8.04 -25.82 6.02
N THR A 99 8.45 -27.08 6.13
CA THR A 99 7.71 -28.21 5.57
C THR A 99 6.81 -28.79 6.65
N ASN A 100 5.49 -28.85 6.39
CA ASN A 100 4.47 -29.31 7.35
C ASN A 100 4.53 -28.59 8.71
N PRO A 101 4.30 -27.27 8.74
CA PRO A 101 4.36 -26.51 9.98
C PRO A 101 3.34 -27.03 11.01
N THR A 102 3.75 -27.10 12.27
CA THR A 102 2.85 -27.32 13.42
C THR A 102 1.99 -26.09 13.67
N TRP A 103 2.54 -24.91 13.35
CA TRP A 103 1.88 -23.62 13.38
C TRP A 103 2.51 -22.68 12.36
N ARG A 104 1.71 -21.73 11.84
CA ARG A 104 2.17 -20.66 10.94
C ARG A 104 1.33 -19.41 11.19
N GLU A 105 1.92 -18.24 11.05
CA GLU A 105 1.22 -16.97 11.23
C GLU A 105 1.68 -15.94 10.20
N SER A 106 0.79 -15.02 9.87
CA SER A 106 1.08 -13.87 9.02
C SER A 106 0.55 -12.59 9.68
N TYR A 107 1.45 -11.66 9.95
CA TYR A 107 1.11 -10.36 10.54
C TYR A 107 1.78 -9.22 9.78
N THR A 108 1.33 -8.00 10.04
CA THR A 108 1.92 -6.82 9.40
C THR A 108 2.11 -5.71 10.42
N ASN A 109 3.26 -5.06 10.35
CA ASN A 109 3.60 -3.91 11.17
C ASN A 109 3.61 -2.66 10.29
N PRO A 110 2.54 -1.83 10.33
CA PRO A 110 2.47 -0.65 9.49
C PRO A 110 3.17 0.56 10.13
N GLN A 111 3.95 1.28 9.33
CA GLN A 111 4.51 2.60 9.65
C GLN A 111 3.85 3.67 8.79
N PHE A 112 3.56 4.85 9.35
CA PHE A 112 2.82 5.92 8.65
C PHE A 112 3.62 7.21 8.63
N MET A 113 3.72 7.84 7.46
CA MET A 113 4.36 9.14 7.29
C MET A 113 3.55 10.06 6.38
N ARG A 114 3.63 11.36 6.64
CA ARG A 114 3.02 12.40 5.80
C ARG A 114 3.93 13.62 5.69
N SER A 115 4.03 14.17 4.49
CA SER A 115 4.63 15.48 4.25
C SER A 115 3.88 16.18 3.12
N GLY A 116 3.22 17.29 3.46
CA GLY A 116 2.35 18.03 2.54
C GLY A 116 1.27 17.14 1.90
N LYS A 117 1.35 17.00 0.58
CA LYS A 117 0.44 16.19 -0.23
C LYS A 117 0.80 14.71 -0.31
N TRP A 118 1.92 14.28 0.26
CA TRP A 118 2.36 12.89 0.20
C TRP A 118 1.97 12.15 1.47
N VAL A 119 1.36 10.99 1.32
CA VAL A 119 1.10 10.04 2.40
C VAL A 119 1.74 8.71 2.05
N VAL A 120 2.48 8.16 3.01
CA VAL A 120 3.24 6.93 2.88
C VAL A 120 2.83 5.98 4.00
N THR A 121 2.58 4.73 3.64
CA THR A 121 2.54 3.63 4.60
C THR A 121 3.53 2.57 4.17
N GLY A 122 4.46 2.26 5.06
CA GLY A 122 5.31 1.08 4.94
C GLY A 122 4.67 -0.05 5.72
N HIS A 123 4.75 -1.26 5.19
CA HIS A 123 4.35 -2.49 5.84
C HIS A 123 5.54 -3.42 5.87
N ASP A 124 5.94 -3.83 7.07
CA ASP A 124 6.60 -5.11 7.22
C ASP A 124 5.54 -6.20 7.05
N LEU A 125 5.75 -7.11 6.09
CA LEU A 125 4.90 -8.27 5.81
C LEU A 125 5.66 -9.49 6.28
N ASN A 126 5.29 -9.99 7.46
CA ASN A 126 5.95 -11.09 8.11
C ASN A 126 5.16 -12.39 7.92
N MET A 127 5.89 -13.48 7.66
CA MET A 127 5.40 -14.84 7.77
C MET A 127 6.32 -15.63 8.71
N GLU A 128 5.73 -16.22 9.75
CA GLU A 128 6.40 -17.11 10.70
C GLU A 128 5.85 -18.52 10.61
N CYS A 129 6.67 -19.51 10.92
CA CYS A 129 6.23 -20.88 11.10
C CYS A 129 7.13 -21.64 12.08
N ASP A 130 6.53 -22.56 12.80
CA ASP A 130 7.22 -23.56 13.62
C ASP A 130 7.05 -24.94 12.94
N SER A 131 8.09 -25.76 13.04
CA SER A 131 8.10 -27.12 12.55
C SER A 131 9.02 -27.99 13.42
N ASN A 132 8.95 -29.31 13.23
CA ASN A 132 9.90 -30.23 13.87
C ASN A 132 11.38 -29.95 13.49
N ALA A 133 11.63 -29.16 12.45
CA ALA A 133 12.96 -28.72 12.04
C ALA A 133 13.39 -27.37 12.65
N GLY A 134 12.52 -26.74 13.44
CA GLY A 134 12.71 -25.44 14.08
C GLY A 134 11.79 -24.35 13.53
N ASP A 135 11.89 -23.18 14.16
CA ASP A 135 11.22 -21.94 13.79
C ASP A 135 11.87 -21.31 12.54
N SER A 136 11.03 -20.70 11.70
CA SER A 136 11.46 -19.93 10.54
C SER A 136 10.59 -18.69 10.40
N GLU A 137 11.24 -17.58 10.12
CA GLU A 137 10.63 -16.28 9.88
C GLU A 137 11.13 -15.75 8.52
N ALA A 138 10.29 -14.97 7.85
CA ALA A 138 10.65 -14.29 6.62
C ALA A 138 9.86 -12.98 6.51
N HIS A 139 10.50 -11.96 5.93
CA HIS A 139 9.91 -10.63 5.76
C HIS A 139 9.94 -10.17 4.30
N ASN A 140 8.91 -9.43 3.94
CA ASN A 140 8.92 -8.54 2.78
C ASN A 140 8.53 -7.14 3.23
N THR A 141 9.16 -6.13 2.65
CA THR A 141 8.75 -4.74 2.85
C THR A 141 7.87 -4.28 1.70
N PHE A 142 6.65 -3.84 2.01
CA PHE A 142 5.72 -3.23 1.06
C PHE A 142 5.45 -1.76 1.43
N VAL A 143 5.82 -0.83 0.55
CA VAL A 143 5.58 0.60 0.76
C VAL A 143 4.54 1.11 -0.21
N TYR A 144 3.52 1.79 0.29
CA TYR A 144 2.45 2.42 -0.47
C TYR A 144 2.51 3.95 -0.33
N VAL A 145 2.63 4.66 -1.45
CA VAL A 145 2.72 6.12 -1.50
C VAL A 145 1.57 6.68 -2.32
N ALA A 146 0.90 7.70 -1.80
CA ALA A 146 -0.15 8.43 -2.50
C ALA A 146 0.06 9.94 -2.48
N ASP A 147 -0.18 10.60 -3.62
CA ASP A 147 -0.40 12.05 -3.70
C ASP A 147 -1.87 12.35 -3.35
N VAL A 148 -2.11 12.84 -2.13
CA VAL A 148 -3.44 13.18 -1.62
C VAL A 148 -3.97 14.53 -2.12
N SER A 149 -3.27 15.20 -3.03
CA SER A 149 -3.80 16.39 -3.71
C SER A 149 -4.59 16.08 -4.99
N LYS A 150 -4.61 14.81 -5.43
CA LYS A 150 -5.20 14.41 -6.71
C LYS A 150 -6.26 13.32 -6.51
N SER A 151 -7.48 13.59 -6.98
CA SER A 151 -8.56 12.59 -6.98
C SER A 151 -8.13 11.34 -7.77
N GLY A 152 -8.13 10.19 -7.10
CA GLY A 152 -7.79 8.88 -7.65
C GLY A 152 -6.33 8.65 -8.08
N GLY A 153 -5.44 9.65 -7.98
CA GLY A 153 -4.29 9.75 -8.90
C GLY A 153 -2.91 9.86 -8.25
N ALA A 154 -1.97 9.14 -8.83
CA ALA A 154 -0.56 8.94 -8.43
C ALA A 154 -0.39 8.14 -7.14
N VAL A 155 -0.56 6.83 -7.29
CA VAL A 155 -0.12 5.84 -6.32
C VAL A 155 1.13 5.17 -6.85
N ASN A 156 2.18 5.15 -6.03
CA ASN A 156 3.36 4.36 -6.28
C ASN A 156 3.56 3.34 -5.17
N THR A 157 4.23 2.24 -5.50
CA THR A 157 4.55 1.20 -4.53
C THR A 157 5.99 0.75 -4.67
N LEU A 158 6.58 0.34 -3.56
CA LEU A 158 7.83 -0.40 -3.52
C LEU A 158 7.56 -1.76 -2.89
N MET A 159 8.25 -2.78 -3.39
CA MET A 159 8.21 -4.12 -2.84
C MET A 159 9.65 -4.62 -2.77
N PHE A 160 10.09 -4.99 -1.58
CA PHE A 160 11.41 -5.54 -1.35
C PHE A 160 11.25 -6.91 -0.72
N ALA A 161 11.77 -7.92 -1.41
CA ALA A 161 11.77 -9.28 -0.91
C ALA A 161 12.92 -9.49 0.06
N LYS A 162 12.72 -10.33 1.09
CA LYS A 162 13.75 -10.66 2.10
C LYS A 162 14.27 -9.40 2.80
N ALA A 163 13.33 -8.55 3.20
CA ALA A 163 13.62 -7.24 3.74
C ALA A 163 12.60 -6.87 4.81
N GLU A 164 13.07 -6.69 6.02
CA GLU A 164 12.29 -6.19 7.16
C GLU A 164 12.31 -4.66 7.14
N LEU A 165 11.15 -4.03 7.34
CA LEU A 165 11.04 -2.58 7.31
C LEU A 165 11.51 -1.98 8.65
N GLU A 166 12.58 -1.18 8.60
CA GLU A 166 13.09 -0.46 9.76
C GLU A 166 12.45 0.93 9.87
N ALA A 167 12.49 1.72 8.79
CA ALA A 167 11.99 3.09 8.81
C ALA A 167 11.53 3.57 7.43
N ILE A 168 10.54 4.47 7.45
CA ILE A 168 10.18 5.33 6.32
C ILE A 168 10.36 6.80 6.70
N GLU A 169 10.98 7.58 5.82
CA GLU A 169 11.18 9.01 6.04
C GLU A 169 10.85 9.81 4.79
N LEU A 170 10.34 11.02 5.00
CA LEU A 170 10.09 12.00 3.93
C LEU A 170 11.10 13.14 4.11
N VAL A 171 12.05 13.26 3.19
CA VAL A 171 13.21 14.15 3.27
C VAL A 171 13.35 14.96 1.99
N ASP A 172 14.28 15.91 1.95
CA ASP A 172 14.77 16.53 0.71
C ASP A 172 16.24 16.13 0.56
N TYR A 173 16.47 14.93 0.03
CA TYR A 173 17.77 14.25 0.08
C TYR A 173 18.82 14.95 -0.79
N ASN A 174 18.40 15.53 -1.90
CA ASN A 174 19.29 16.22 -2.85
C ASN A 174 19.18 17.76 -2.78
N SER A 175 18.39 18.30 -1.84
CA SER A 175 18.18 19.75 -1.65
C SER A 175 17.61 20.45 -2.89
N ASP A 176 16.77 19.76 -3.68
CA ASP A 176 16.12 20.32 -4.86
C ASP A 176 14.75 20.95 -4.56
N GLY A 177 14.32 20.93 -3.29
CA GLY A 177 13.04 21.45 -2.83
C GLY A 177 11.85 20.53 -3.14
N VAL A 178 12.10 19.34 -3.68
CA VAL A 178 11.12 18.28 -3.90
C VAL A 178 11.24 17.25 -2.78
N GLY A 179 10.10 16.79 -2.26
CA GLY A 179 10.12 15.69 -1.29
C GLY A 179 10.62 14.38 -1.91
N ASP A 180 11.44 13.67 -1.17
CA ASP A 180 11.95 12.33 -1.44
C ASP A 180 11.45 11.36 -0.37
N LEU A 181 11.25 10.11 -0.75
CA LEU A 181 10.99 9.01 0.17
C LEU A 181 12.30 8.25 0.41
N MET A 182 12.71 8.15 1.67
CA MET A 182 13.74 7.23 2.12
C MET A 182 13.09 6.02 2.79
N VAL A 183 13.53 4.82 2.43
CA VAL A 183 13.10 3.55 3.02
C VAL A 183 14.34 2.81 3.50
N SER A 184 14.39 2.52 4.80
CA SER A 184 15.45 1.77 5.46
C SER A 184 14.95 0.39 5.83
N MET A 185 15.73 -0.64 5.54
CA MET A 185 15.33 -2.05 5.72
C MET A 185 16.50 -2.91 6.16
N HIS A 186 16.27 -3.87 7.04
CA HIS A 186 17.21 -4.96 7.28
C HIS A 186 17.12 -5.98 6.14
N VAL A 187 18.25 -6.43 5.61
CA VAL A 187 18.31 -7.44 4.53
C VAL A 187 18.50 -8.82 5.14
N GLU A 188 17.56 -9.71 4.87
CA GLU A 188 17.61 -11.09 5.36
C GLU A 188 18.55 -11.98 4.54
N GLY A 189 19.07 -13.02 5.21
CA GLY A 189 19.88 -14.06 4.59
C GLY A 189 21.31 -13.62 4.26
N ALA A 190 21.72 -12.42 4.67
CA ALA A 190 23.11 -12.00 4.62
C ALA A 190 23.91 -12.66 5.75
N ALA A 191 25.18 -13.00 5.47
CA ALA A 191 26.08 -13.59 6.47
C ALA A 191 26.48 -12.60 7.60
N VAL A 192 26.26 -11.31 7.35
CA VAL A 192 26.43 -10.21 8.30
C VAL A 192 25.16 -9.37 8.17
N GLU A 193 24.66 -8.85 9.29
CA GLU A 193 23.53 -7.95 9.31
C GLU A 193 23.76 -6.75 8.37
N GLN A 194 22.77 -6.44 7.55
CA GLN A 194 22.87 -5.42 6.50
C GLN A 194 21.65 -4.51 6.53
N LEU A 195 21.90 -3.21 6.44
CA LEU A 195 20.88 -2.19 6.26
C LEU A 195 20.88 -1.73 4.80
N ARG A 196 19.74 -1.86 4.11
CA ARG A 196 19.52 -1.28 2.78
C ARG A 196 18.73 0.00 2.90
N ILE A 197 19.21 1.07 2.26
CA ILE A 197 18.54 2.36 2.18
C ILE A 197 18.25 2.69 0.72
N VAL A 198 16.97 2.87 0.41
CA VAL A 198 16.49 3.27 -0.92
C VAL A 198 15.86 4.65 -0.85
N VAL A 199 16.25 5.53 -1.76
CA VAL A 199 15.72 6.90 -1.87
C VAL A 199 15.04 7.09 -3.22
N LYS A 200 13.78 7.54 -3.20
CA LYS A 200 12.95 7.80 -4.37
C LYS A 200 12.52 9.26 -4.42
N ASN A 201 12.70 9.91 -5.55
CA ASN A 201 12.15 11.24 -5.75
C ASN A 201 10.63 11.17 -5.92
N LEU A 202 9.85 11.91 -5.13
CA LEU A 202 8.39 11.76 -5.16
C LEU A 202 7.76 12.41 -6.40
N ALA A 203 8.40 13.40 -7.04
CA ALA A 203 7.83 14.05 -8.21
C ALA A 203 7.89 13.17 -9.48
N ASN A 204 8.97 12.42 -9.66
CA ASN A 204 9.21 11.63 -10.88
C ASN A 204 9.48 10.13 -10.64
N TRP A 205 9.51 9.70 -9.38
CA TRP A 205 9.77 8.32 -8.95
C TRP A 205 11.15 7.75 -9.32
N ALA A 206 12.10 8.62 -9.68
CA ALA A 206 13.48 8.22 -9.95
C ALA A 206 14.15 7.68 -8.67
N THR A 207 14.99 6.65 -8.82
CA THR A 207 15.90 6.24 -7.74
C THR A 207 17.02 7.25 -7.63
N LEU A 208 17.11 7.93 -6.48
CA LEU A 208 18.23 8.82 -6.16
C LEU A 208 19.38 8.06 -5.49
N SER A 209 19.04 7.04 -4.69
CA SER A 209 20.01 6.16 -4.02
C SER A 209 19.41 4.78 -3.79
N ASP A 210 20.24 3.75 -3.86
CA ASP A 210 19.94 2.38 -3.45
C ASP A 210 21.26 1.76 -2.99
N LYS A 211 21.48 1.74 -1.67
CA LYS A 211 22.75 1.35 -1.06
C LYS A 211 22.53 0.33 0.04
N VAL A 212 23.47 -0.58 0.18
CA VAL A 212 23.51 -1.58 1.25
C VAL A 212 24.74 -1.31 2.11
N TYR A 213 24.55 -1.29 3.42
CA TYR A 213 25.57 -1.06 4.42
C TYR A 213 25.67 -2.28 5.32
N ALA A 214 26.88 -2.74 5.62
CA ALA A 214 27.06 -3.72 6.67
C ALA A 214 26.84 -3.03 8.03
N VAL A 215 26.05 -3.64 8.91
CA VAL A 215 25.84 -3.21 10.30
C VAL A 215 27.00 -3.67 11.19
N SER A 216 28.19 -3.90 10.59
CA SER A 216 29.42 -4.12 11.33
C SER A 216 29.93 -2.76 11.83
N ASN A 217 29.72 -2.47 13.12
CA ASN A 217 30.33 -1.39 13.93
C ASN A 217 29.41 -0.23 14.40
N VAL A 218 28.17 -0.50 14.81
CA VAL A 218 27.51 0.34 15.82
C VAL A 218 27.47 -0.43 17.13
N LYS A 219 28.64 -0.59 17.75
CA LYS A 219 28.71 -0.81 19.20
C LYS A 219 28.78 0.58 19.81
N ASP A 220 27.90 0.82 20.77
CA ASP A 220 27.85 2.01 21.63
C ASP A 220 29.24 2.54 22.04
#